data_AF-A0A2P6VPU3-F1
#
_entry.id   AF-A0A2P6VPU3-F1
#
_cell.length_a   1.000
_cell.length_b   1.000
_cell.length_c   1.000
_cell.angle_alpha   90.00
_cell.angle_beta   90.00
_cell.angle_gamma   90.00
#
_symmetry.space_group_name_H-M   'P 1'
#
loop_
_entity.id
_entity.type
_entity.pdbx_description
1 polymer ?
#
loop_
_entity_poly.entity_id
_entity_poly.type
_entity_poly.pdbx_seq_one_letter_code
_entity_poly.pdbx_strand_id
1 'polypeptide(L)'
;MRAACLLLACLLLVAMQAASGAPRPSGQPTSAPAAAPAPPGCAFTLRVDGQLIPVAEAPEVATRYIISAHSMEQRTTLQHLLEGALAGPAPTSLTATMPLLVGNLSRTELLWLCQDPQASACVNYIESDQKVSLW
;
A
#
# COMPACT_ATOMS: atom_id res chain seq x y z
N MET A 1 33.80 -36.78 -3.66
CA MET A 1 34.09 -35.33 -3.55
C MET A 1 33.08 -34.75 -2.57
N ARG A 2 33.46 -34.60 -1.29
CA ARG A 2 33.73 -33.31 -0.61
C ARG A 2 32.53 -32.34 -0.73
N ALA A 3 31.70 -32.26 0.30
CA ALA A 3 31.72 -31.26 1.40
C ALA A 3 30.61 -30.22 1.12
N ALA A 4 29.51 -30.21 1.88
CA ALA A 4 29.36 -29.67 3.24
C ALA A 4 29.33 -28.14 3.29
N CYS A 5 28.22 -27.64 3.88
CA CYS A 5 28.08 -26.44 4.69
C CYS A 5 28.70 -25.14 4.19
N LEU A 6 27.85 -24.16 3.87
CA LEU A 6 28.06 -22.77 4.30
C LEU A 6 26.82 -21.92 4.04
N LEU A 7 26.37 -21.25 5.11
CA LEU A 7 25.73 -19.92 5.21
C LEU A 7 24.54 -19.97 6.17
N LEU A 8 24.83 -19.76 7.47
CA LEU A 8 24.72 -18.46 8.16
C LEU A 8 23.25 -18.16 8.51
N ALA A 9 22.76 -18.56 9.68
CA ALA A 9 22.97 -17.90 10.99
C ALA A 9 22.48 -16.44 11.03
N CYS A 10 21.28 -16.23 11.56
CA CYS A 10 20.92 -15.07 12.40
C CYS A 10 19.49 -15.28 12.95
N LEU A 11 19.36 -15.95 14.09
CA LEU A 11 18.18 -15.84 14.95
C LEU A 11 18.60 -16.16 16.37
N LEU A 12 19.19 -15.16 17.01
CA LEU A 12 19.52 -15.15 18.42
C LEU A 12 19.34 -13.71 18.88
N LEU A 13 18.27 -13.46 19.64
CA LEU A 13 18.10 -12.41 20.67
C LEU A 13 16.66 -12.53 21.19
N VAL A 14 16.41 -13.32 22.23
CA VAL A 14 16.51 -13.02 23.69
C VAL A 14 15.17 -12.57 24.26
N ALA A 15 14.67 -13.39 25.19
CA ALA A 15 13.94 -13.08 26.44
C ALA A 15 13.15 -14.36 26.82
N MET A 16 13.04 -14.83 28.05
CA MET A 16 13.50 -14.37 29.34
C MET A 16 13.44 -15.57 30.30
N GLN A 17 14.22 -15.49 31.36
CA GLN A 17 14.43 -16.47 32.41
C GLN A 17 13.31 -16.41 33.47
N ALA A 18 12.79 -17.57 33.92
CA ALA A 18 12.21 -17.72 35.25
C ALA A 18 12.14 -19.19 35.67
N ALA A 19 12.55 -19.46 36.90
CA ALA A 19 12.77 -20.78 37.48
C ALA A 19 11.51 -21.38 38.17
N SER A 20 11.48 -22.72 38.19
CA SER A 20 11.01 -23.66 39.24
C SER A 20 9.69 -23.44 40.02
N GLY A 21 8.80 -24.44 39.96
CA GLY A 21 7.73 -24.68 40.96
C GLY A 21 6.41 -25.26 40.39
N ALA A 22 6.01 -26.46 40.82
CA ALA A 22 4.75 -27.17 40.49
C ALA A 22 3.48 -26.54 41.15
N PRO A 23 2.24 -27.11 41.10
CA PRO A 23 1.44 -27.78 40.04
C PRO A 23 0.07 -27.05 39.73
N ARG A 24 -0.69 -27.56 38.73
CA ARG A 24 -2.05 -27.16 38.21
C ARG A 24 -3.12 -26.75 39.27
N PRO A 25 -4.13 -25.89 38.95
CA PRO A 25 -5.28 -26.30 38.11
C PRO A 25 -5.97 -25.22 37.21
N SER A 26 -6.72 -25.72 36.23
CA SER A 26 -7.91 -25.17 35.56
C SER A 26 -8.04 -23.65 35.33
N GLY A 27 -7.73 -23.24 34.11
CA GLY A 27 -8.18 -22.00 33.48
C GLY A 27 -7.84 -22.09 32.01
N GLN A 28 -8.75 -22.66 31.20
CA GLN A 28 -8.57 -22.76 29.76
C GLN A 28 -8.55 -21.33 29.19
N PRO A 29 -7.44 -20.83 28.64
CA PRO A 29 -7.52 -19.65 27.81
C PRO A 29 -8.22 -20.12 26.55
N THR A 30 -9.45 -19.66 26.33
CA THR A 30 -10.04 -19.69 25.00
C THR A 30 -9.05 -18.98 24.09
N SER A 31 -8.31 -19.75 23.31
CA SER A 31 -7.49 -19.28 22.21
C SER A 31 -8.45 -18.62 21.23
N ALA A 32 -8.70 -17.32 21.44
CA ALA A 32 -9.20 -16.46 20.38
C ALA A 32 -8.26 -16.68 19.19
N PRO A 33 -8.79 -16.94 17.98
CA PRO A 33 -7.92 -17.06 16.82
C PRO A 33 -7.07 -15.80 16.77
N ALA A 34 -5.75 -15.98 16.78
CA ALA A 34 -4.82 -14.90 16.56
C ALA A 34 -5.31 -14.19 15.30
N ALA A 35 -5.73 -12.93 15.45
CA ALA A 35 -6.11 -12.11 14.33
C ALA A 35 -4.97 -12.23 13.33
N ALA A 36 -5.29 -12.75 12.14
CA ALA A 36 -4.34 -12.80 11.04
C ALA A 36 -3.70 -11.41 10.94
N PRO A 37 -2.38 -11.32 10.68
CA PRO A 37 -1.74 -10.02 10.51
C PRO A 37 -2.58 -9.24 9.50
N ALA A 38 -3.07 -8.07 9.92
CA ALA A 38 -3.83 -7.21 9.05
C ALA A 38 -3.00 -7.06 7.76
N PRO A 39 -3.61 -7.24 6.56
CA PRO A 39 -2.87 -6.99 5.33
C PRO A 39 -2.26 -5.60 5.46
N PRO A 40 -0.97 -5.42 5.10
CA PRO A 40 -0.34 -4.11 5.21
C PRO A 40 -1.25 -3.10 4.52
N GLY A 41 -1.78 -2.17 5.31
CA GLY A 41 -2.69 -1.15 4.80
C GLY A 41 -1.99 -0.36 3.72
N CYS A 42 -2.72 0.04 2.69
CA CYS A 42 -2.17 0.89 1.64
C CYS A 42 -1.47 2.11 2.25
N ALA A 43 -0.31 2.50 1.71
CA ALA A 43 0.46 3.64 2.21
C ALA A 43 -0.29 4.98 2.08
N PHE A 44 -1.40 5.02 1.34
CA PHE A 44 -2.22 6.19 1.12
C PHE A 44 -3.72 5.87 1.23
N THR A 45 -4.51 6.91 1.48
CA THR A 45 -5.98 6.90 1.42
C THR A 45 -6.46 7.65 0.18
N LEU A 46 -7.64 7.30 -0.33
CA LEU A 46 -8.25 8.00 -1.46
C LEU A 46 -9.23 9.05 -0.98
N ARG A 47 -9.27 10.22 -1.63
CA ARG A 47 -10.37 11.16 -1.48
C ARG A 47 -11.36 10.99 -2.62
N VAL A 48 -12.58 10.57 -2.32
CA VAL A 48 -13.68 10.41 -3.28
C VAL A 48 -14.88 11.20 -2.77
N ASP A 49 -15.45 12.06 -3.60
CA ASP A 49 -16.58 12.93 -3.23
C ASP A 49 -16.34 13.74 -1.95
N GLY A 50 -15.07 14.13 -1.74
CA GLY A 50 -14.63 14.88 -0.56
C GLY A 50 -14.41 14.03 0.70
N GLN A 51 -14.69 12.73 0.65
CA GLN A 51 -14.51 11.80 1.77
C GLN A 51 -13.23 10.98 1.62
N LEU A 52 -12.55 10.71 2.74
CA LEU A 52 -11.41 9.79 2.77
C LEU A 52 -11.92 8.36 2.91
N ILE A 53 -11.59 7.50 1.94
CA ILE A 53 -11.96 6.09 1.92
C ILE A 53 -10.71 5.21 1.75
N PRO A 54 -10.73 3.97 2.27
CA PRO A 54 -9.67 3.01 1.98
C PRO A 54 -9.73 2.60 0.50
N VAL A 55 -8.57 2.22 -0.06
CA VAL A 55 -8.47 1.86 -1.49
C VAL A 55 -9.34 0.65 -1.87
N ALA A 56 -9.56 -0.27 -0.92
CA ALA A 56 -10.44 -1.42 -1.11
C ALA A 56 -11.92 -1.03 -1.37
N GLU A 57 -12.33 0.17 -0.96
CA GLU A 57 -13.69 0.70 -1.12
C GLU A 57 -13.84 1.63 -2.32
N ALA A 58 -12.78 1.87 -3.11
CA ALA A 58 -12.83 2.71 -4.31
C ALA A 58 -13.88 2.20 -5.32
N PRO A 59 -14.48 3.04 -6.17
CA PRO A 59 -15.40 2.56 -7.20
C PRO A 59 -14.77 1.47 -8.10
N GLU A 60 -15.54 0.43 -8.42
CA GLU A 60 -15.10 -0.63 -9.36
C GLU A 60 -14.84 -0.08 -10.78
N VAL A 61 -15.65 0.91 -11.18
CA VAL A 61 -15.55 1.53 -12.49
C VAL A 61 -14.33 2.46 -12.54
N ALA A 62 -13.60 2.41 -13.65
CA ALA A 62 -12.49 3.32 -13.91
C ALA A 62 -12.95 4.77 -13.77
N THR A 63 -12.37 5.45 -12.78
CA THR A 63 -12.72 6.82 -12.39
C THR A 63 -11.51 7.71 -12.63
N ARG A 64 -11.75 8.97 -12.99
CA ARG A 64 -10.67 9.92 -13.20
C ARG A 64 -10.12 10.38 -11.84
N TYR A 65 -8.82 10.26 -11.66
CA TYR A 65 -8.12 10.67 -10.44
C TYR A 65 -7.01 11.67 -10.76
N ILE A 66 -6.78 12.57 -9.82
CA ILE A 66 -5.58 13.39 -9.71
C ILE A 66 -4.67 12.72 -8.68
N ILE A 67 -3.44 12.45 -9.06
CA ILE A 67 -2.44 11.77 -8.24
C ILE A 67 -1.31 12.77 -7.98
N SER A 68 -1.07 13.10 -6.73
CA SER A 68 0.10 13.89 -6.33
C SER A 68 1.22 12.96 -5.93
N ALA A 69 2.40 13.16 -6.52
CA ALA A 69 3.65 12.60 -6.02
C ALA A 69 4.31 13.56 -5.01
N HIS A 70 5.31 13.10 -4.22
CA HIS A 70 6.00 13.99 -3.28
C HIS A 70 6.98 14.95 -3.97
N SER A 71 7.46 14.64 -5.19
CA SER A 71 8.39 15.49 -5.94
C SER A 71 8.22 15.33 -7.45
N MET A 72 8.81 16.25 -8.23
CA MET A 72 8.79 16.18 -9.71
C MET A 72 9.51 14.94 -10.24
N GLU A 73 10.58 14.51 -9.57
CA GLU A 73 11.32 13.28 -9.91
C GLU A 73 10.44 12.05 -9.65
N GLN A 74 9.83 11.96 -8.47
CA GLN A 74 8.93 10.86 -8.12
C GLN A 74 7.69 10.81 -9.00
N ARG A 75 7.18 11.96 -9.47
CA ARG A 75 6.11 12.00 -10.47
C ARG A 75 6.52 11.28 -11.75
N THR A 76 7.74 11.56 -12.26
CA THR A 76 8.26 10.91 -13.47
C THR A 76 8.48 9.41 -13.25
N THR A 77 9.04 9.02 -12.11
CA THR A 77 9.18 7.60 -11.72
C THR A 77 7.82 6.91 -11.69
N LEU A 78 6.84 7.52 -11.02
CA LEU A 78 5.49 6.99 -10.90
C LEU A 78 4.80 6.86 -12.26
N GLN A 79 4.97 7.85 -13.14
CA GLN A 79 4.41 7.80 -14.50
C GLN A 79 4.97 6.61 -15.29
N HIS A 80 6.29 6.39 -15.26
CA HIS A 80 6.90 5.25 -15.94
C HIS A 80 6.47 3.90 -15.37
N LEU A 81 6.31 3.80 -14.05
CA LEU A 81 5.78 2.59 -13.42
C LEU A 81 4.35 2.28 -13.89
N LEU A 82 3.51 3.31 -13.97
CA LEU A 82 2.14 3.17 -14.44
C LEU A 82 2.06 2.86 -15.94
N GLU A 83 2.92 3.43 -16.77
CA GLU A 83 3.02 3.11 -18.20
C GLU A 83 3.35 1.62 -18.45
N GLY A 84 4.14 1.01 -17.58
CA GLY A 84 4.49 -0.42 -17.69
C GLY A 84 3.48 -1.38 -17.06
N ALA A 85 2.67 -0.92 -16.11
CA ALA A 85 1.79 -1.76 -15.30
C ALA A 85 0.32 -1.76 -15.74
N LEU A 86 -0.16 -0.66 -16.31
CA LEU A 86 -1.57 -0.48 -16.64
C LEU A 86 -1.91 -1.10 -17.99
N ALA A 87 -3.09 -1.73 -18.08
CA ALA A 87 -3.62 -2.24 -19.34
C ALA A 87 -4.22 -1.13 -20.21
N GLY A 88 -4.62 -0.01 -19.60
CA GLY A 88 -5.21 1.16 -20.26
C GLY A 88 -4.24 2.32 -20.46
N PRO A 89 -4.74 3.50 -20.88
CA PRO A 89 -3.94 4.71 -20.99
C PRO A 89 -3.33 5.10 -19.64
N ALA A 90 -2.01 5.28 -19.62
CA ALA A 90 -1.32 5.68 -18.40
C ALA A 90 -1.69 7.12 -17.98
N PRO A 91 -1.77 7.42 -16.67
CA PRO A 91 -1.91 8.77 -16.18
C PRO A 91 -0.80 9.69 -16.71
N THR A 92 -1.18 10.89 -17.14
CA THR A 92 -0.27 11.86 -17.74
C THR A 92 -0.03 13.03 -16.79
N SER A 93 1.09 13.74 -16.99
CA SER A 93 1.39 14.95 -16.24
C SER A 93 0.31 16.02 -16.43
N LEU A 94 -0.34 16.43 -15.34
CA LEU A 94 -1.38 17.46 -15.37
C LEU A 94 -0.78 18.85 -15.59
N THR A 95 0.42 19.10 -15.05
CA THR A 95 1.12 20.39 -15.18
C THR A 95 2.64 20.18 -15.30
N ALA A 96 3.35 21.20 -15.77
CA ALA A 96 4.82 21.18 -15.82
C ALA A 96 5.50 21.57 -14.49
N THR A 97 4.78 22.23 -13.58
CA THR A 97 5.34 22.86 -12.38
C THR A 97 4.99 22.17 -11.08
N MET A 98 3.96 21.31 -11.08
CA MET A 98 3.54 20.54 -9.92
C MET A 98 3.68 19.04 -10.17
N PRO A 99 3.96 18.24 -9.11
CA PRO A 99 4.16 16.80 -9.21
C PRO A 99 2.82 16.05 -9.34
N LEU A 100 1.96 16.47 -10.27
CA LEU A 100 0.60 15.94 -10.44
C LEU A 100 0.49 15.11 -11.72
N LEU A 101 -0.11 13.93 -11.60
CA LEU A 101 -0.61 13.12 -12.71
C LEU A 101 -2.15 13.15 -12.72
N VAL A 102 -2.73 12.92 -13.90
CA VAL A 102 -4.17 12.74 -14.08
C VAL A 102 -4.44 11.57 -15.01
N GLY A 103 -5.39 10.71 -14.66
CA GLY A 103 -5.75 9.56 -15.48
C GLY A 103 -6.97 8.83 -14.95
N ASN A 104 -7.48 7.89 -15.73
CA ASN A 104 -8.54 6.98 -15.27
C ASN A 104 -7.90 5.76 -14.64
N LEU A 105 -8.26 5.47 -13.39
CA LEU A 105 -7.81 4.26 -12.69
C LEU A 105 -9.04 3.49 -12.18
N SER A 106 -9.01 2.19 -12.36
CA SER A 106 -9.92 1.22 -11.74
C SER A 106 -9.48 0.89 -10.32
N ARG A 107 -10.37 0.27 -9.53
CA ARG A 107 -10.03 -0.26 -8.20
C ARG A 107 -8.81 -1.20 -8.26
N THR A 108 -8.74 -2.08 -9.25
CA THR A 108 -7.63 -3.03 -9.39
C THR A 108 -6.30 -2.31 -9.58
N GLU A 109 -6.27 -1.25 -10.37
CA GLU A 109 -5.05 -0.46 -10.62
C GLU A 109 -4.65 0.37 -9.40
N LEU A 110 -5.62 0.89 -8.64
CA LEU A 110 -5.38 1.54 -7.36
C LEU A 110 -4.84 0.56 -6.31
N LEU A 111 -5.36 -0.67 -6.27
CA LEU A 111 -4.84 -1.72 -5.40
C LEU A 111 -3.43 -2.15 -5.79
N TRP A 112 -3.12 -2.21 -7.08
CA TRP A 112 -1.76 -2.45 -7.57
C TRP A 112 -0.80 -1.35 -7.09
N LEU A 113 -1.19 -0.07 -7.21
CA LEU A 113 -0.44 1.07 -6.69
C LEU A 113 -0.13 0.94 -5.19
N CYS A 114 -1.06 0.40 -4.40
CA CYS A 114 -0.84 0.13 -2.97
C CYS A 114 0.14 -1.00 -2.70
N GLN A 115 0.16 -2.01 -3.57
CA GLN A 115 0.95 -3.23 -3.39
C GLN A 115 2.38 -3.09 -3.93
N ASP A 116 2.58 -2.22 -4.92
CA ASP A 116 3.90 -1.91 -5.44
C ASP A 116 4.64 -0.95 -4.49
N PRO A 117 5.75 -1.37 -3.85
CA PRO A 117 6.45 -0.53 -2.87
C PRO A 117 7.06 0.73 -3.48
N GLN A 118 7.45 0.69 -4.75
CA GLN A 118 8.08 1.82 -5.42
C GLN A 118 7.02 2.86 -5.83
N ALA A 119 5.89 2.41 -6.38
CA ALA A 119 4.79 3.27 -6.77
C ALA A 119 4.13 3.91 -5.54
N SER A 120 3.82 3.12 -4.50
CA SER A 120 3.24 3.63 -3.25
C SER A 120 4.13 4.67 -2.56
N ALA A 121 5.46 4.47 -2.53
CA ALA A 121 6.40 5.43 -1.97
C ALA A 121 6.51 6.75 -2.75
N CYS A 122 6.06 6.77 -4.02
CA CYS A 122 6.00 8.01 -4.80
C CYS A 122 4.73 8.81 -4.53
N VAL A 123 3.65 8.18 -4.07
CA VAL A 123 2.32 8.78 -3.93
C VAL A 123 2.20 9.56 -2.62
N ASN A 124 1.90 10.86 -2.74
CA ASN A 124 1.58 11.73 -1.61
C ASN A 124 0.08 11.70 -1.28
N TYR A 125 -0.78 11.88 -2.31
CA TYR A 125 -2.23 11.74 -2.16
C TYR A 125 -2.90 11.43 -3.50
N ILE A 126 -4.10 10.86 -3.46
CA ILE A 126 -4.93 10.61 -4.64
C ILE A 126 -6.36 11.09 -4.38
N GLU A 127 -6.96 11.76 -5.36
CA GLU A 127 -8.31 12.33 -5.26
C GLU A 127 -9.09 12.16 -6.56
N SER A 128 -10.40 11.89 -6.47
CA SER A 128 -11.27 11.84 -7.65
C SER A 128 -11.44 13.23 -8.27
N ASP A 129 -11.33 13.31 -9.60
CA ASP A 129 -11.61 14.53 -10.37
C ASP A 129 -13.12 14.78 -10.40
N GLN A 130 -13.58 15.71 -9.57
CA GLN A 130 -15.00 16.01 -9.39
C GLN A 130 -15.42 17.22 -10.22
N LYS A 131 -16.67 17.18 -10.71
CA LYS A 131 -17.29 18.32 -11.37
C LYS A 131 -17.64 19.39 -10.34
N VAL A 132 -17.12 20.60 -10.53
CA VAL A 132 -17.55 21.79 -9.80
C VAL A 132 -18.68 22.44 -10.59
N SER A 133 -19.88 22.50 -10.00
CA SER A 133 -21.01 23.25 -10.56
C SER A 133 -21.08 24.64 -9.91
N LEU A 134 -21.11 25.69 -10.74
CA LEU A 134 -21.42 27.04 -10.29
C LEU A 134 -22.94 27.21 -10.33
N TRP A 135 -23.52 27.63 -9.21
CA TRP A 135 -24.94 27.91 -9.03
C TRP A 135 -25.21 29.39 -9.29
#